data_AF-A0A9W6ZLD5-F1
#
_entry.id   AF-A0A9W6ZLD5-F1
#
_cell.length_a   1.000
_cell.length_b   1.000
_cell.length_c   1.000
_cell.angle_alpha   90.00
_cell.angle_beta   90.00
_cell.angle_gamma   90.00
#
_symmetry.space_group_name_H-M   'P 1'
#
loop_
_entity.id
_entity.type
_entity.pdbx_description
1 polymer ?
#
loop_
_entity_poly.entity_id
_entity_poly.type
_entity_poly.pdbx_seq_one_letter_code
_entity_poly.pdbx_strand_id
1 'polypeptide(L)'
;MENAKRRIDAMFEMLIKLDIPYYTFHDRDVSPEGSTLEESNKMLDEIVDYLLAKQKETGVKLLWATQNLFSHPRYMNGGSTNPDATTFAYACAQAKKVIEINHKLGGENVVYWGGREGYQSVLNTDVKREMDHMGAFFKMCRDYRNKVRGDGDVLSFSRTLALTSPLLSYSNFLDRFASPPPPPPPLLDRKHRSTPHRAQAP
;
A
#
# COMPACT_ATOMS: atom_id res chain seq x y z
N MET A 1 -12.62 17.33 13.63
CA MET A 1 -13.78 16.53 13.17
C MET A 1 -14.78 17.36 12.38
N GLU A 2 -15.33 18.44 12.91
CA GLU A 2 -16.33 19.24 12.18
C GLU A 2 -15.83 19.78 10.84
N ASN A 3 -14.62 20.36 10.80
CA ASN A 3 -14.01 20.83 9.55
C ASN A 3 -13.79 19.70 8.52
N ALA A 4 -13.51 18.47 8.98
CA ALA A 4 -13.38 17.32 8.09
C ALA A 4 -14.71 16.99 7.41
N LYS A 5 -15.82 16.98 8.16
CA LYS A 5 -17.17 16.77 7.61
C LYS A 5 -17.55 17.88 6.61
N ARG A 6 -17.28 19.15 6.93
CA ARG A 6 -17.51 20.28 6.01
C ARG A 6 -16.72 20.16 4.70
N ARG A 7 -15.47 19.72 4.76
CA ARG A 7 -14.65 19.47 3.55
C ARG A 7 -15.22 18.33 2.71
N ILE A 8 -15.75 17.29 3.35
CA ILE A 8 -16.42 16.19 2.67
C ILE A 8 -17.71 16.67 2.01
N ASP A 9 -18.53 17.47 2.70
CA ASP A 9 -19.74 18.07 2.12
C ASP A 9 -19.39 18.88 0.86
N ALA A 10 -18.42 19.78 0.95
CA ALA A 10 -17.96 20.58 -0.17
C ALA A 10 -17.40 19.73 -1.32
N MET A 11 -16.66 18.66 -1.02
CA MET A 11 -16.16 17.72 -2.02
C MET A 11 -17.30 17.02 -2.76
N PHE A 12 -18.26 16.42 -2.04
CA PHE A 12 -19.39 15.73 -2.69
C PHE A 12 -20.27 16.69 -3.48
N GLU A 13 -20.51 17.92 -2.98
CA GLU A 13 -21.20 18.96 -3.74
C GLU A 13 -20.50 19.25 -5.07
N MET A 14 -19.17 19.41 -5.05
CA MET A 14 -18.37 19.64 -6.25
C MET A 14 -18.44 18.46 -7.21
N LEU A 15 -18.31 17.22 -6.72
CA LEU A 15 -18.35 16.01 -7.54
C LEU A 15 -19.69 15.87 -8.26
N ILE A 16 -20.81 16.13 -7.57
CA ILE A 16 -22.16 16.08 -8.15
C ILE A 16 -22.32 17.15 -9.22
N LYS A 17 -21.92 18.39 -8.94
CA LYS A 17 -22.05 19.51 -9.89
C LYS A 17 -21.23 19.33 -11.16
N LEU A 18 -20.12 18.61 -11.06
CA LEU A 18 -19.20 18.34 -12.16
C LEU A 18 -19.43 16.97 -12.83
N ASP A 19 -20.45 16.22 -12.39
CA ASP A 19 -20.74 14.86 -12.87
C ASP A 19 -19.53 13.91 -12.78
N ILE A 20 -18.79 13.99 -11.66
CA ILE A 20 -17.62 13.15 -11.39
C ILE A 20 -18.04 11.92 -10.56
N PRO A 21 -17.96 10.70 -11.11
CA PRO A 21 -18.52 9.51 -10.44
C PRO A 21 -17.62 8.91 -9.36
N TYR A 22 -16.37 9.37 -9.23
CA TYR A 22 -15.38 8.79 -8.34
C TYR A 22 -14.60 9.83 -7.52
N TYR A 23 -14.18 9.44 -6.33
CA TYR A 23 -13.22 10.20 -5.50
C TYR A 23 -12.09 9.31 -4.99
N THR A 24 -11.07 9.97 -4.45
CA THR A 24 -9.83 9.37 -3.94
C THR A 24 -9.35 10.13 -2.72
N PHE A 25 -8.69 9.49 -1.76
CA PHE A 25 -8.17 10.19 -0.59
C PHE A 25 -6.98 9.50 0.07
N HIS A 26 -6.11 10.27 0.73
CA HIS A 26 -5.27 9.75 1.81
C HIS A 26 -6.03 9.77 3.13
N ASP A 27 -5.77 8.80 4.00
CA ASP A 27 -6.33 8.74 5.36
C ASP A 27 -6.21 10.06 6.14
N ARG A 28 -5.09 10.76 6.01
CA ARG A 28 -4.84 12.07 6.66
C ARG A 28 -5.38 13.28 5.90
N ASP A 29 -5.92 13.12 4.70
CA ASP A 29 -6.60 14.20 3.98
C ASP A 29 -7.99 14.46 4.58
N VAL A 30 -8.68 13.37 4.93
CA VAL A 30 -10.10 13.36 5.32
C VAL A 30 -10.28 13.37 6.84
N SER A 31 -9.31 12.90 7.61
CA SER A 31 -9.39 12.85 9.07
C SER A 31 -8.15 13.48 9.72
N PRO A 32 -8.30 14.25 10.80
CA PRO A 32 -7.16 14.67 11.60
C PRO A 32 -6.50 13.46 12.29
N GLU A 33 -5.25 13.66 12.71
CA GLU A 33 -4.54 12.71 13.56
C GLU A 33 -4.78 13.06 15.04
N GLY A 34 -4.97 12.04 15.87
CA GLY A 34 -5.08 12.18 17.32
C GLY A 34 -3.73 12.07 18.02
N SER A 35 -3.75 12.06 19.35
CA SER A 35 -2.54 11.93 20.18
C SER A 35 -1.99 10.50 20.16
N THR A 36 -2.84 9.52 19.85
CA THR A 36 -2.47 8.10 19.72
C THR A 36 -2.95 7.52 18.40
N LEU A 37 -2.39 6.37 18.02
CA LEU A 37 -2.87 5.61 16.86
C LEU A 37 -4.33 5.18 17.03
N GLU A 38 -4.72 4.77 18.25
CA GLU A 38 -6.10 4.37 18.55
C GLU A 38 -7.07 5.53 18.37
N GLU A 39 -6.73 6.71 18.90
CA GLU A 39 -7.54 7.91 18.75
C GLU A 39 -7.65 8.33 17.28
N SER A 40 -6.53 8.30 16.55
CA SER A 40 -6.49 8.59 15.11
C SER A 40 -7.38 7.64 14.31
N ASN A 41 -7.35 6.35 14.64
CA ASN A 41 -8.18 5.35 13.98
C ASN A 41 -9.67 5.53 14.29
N LYS A 42 -10.02 5.88 15.54
CA LYS A 42 -11.40 6.15 15.93
C LYS A 42 -11.97 7.37 15.19
N MET A 43 -11.19 8.45 15.09
CA MET A 43 -11.58 9.63 14.31
C MET A 43 -11.75 9.28 12.82
N LEU A 44 -10.81 8.51 12.26
CA LEU A 44 -10.90 8.08 10.86
C LEU A 44 -12.12 7.19 10.62
N ASP A 45 -12.48 6.30 11.54
CA ASP A 45 -13.68 5.47 11.44
C ASP A 45 -14.96 6.30 11.39
N GLU A 46 -15.07 7.34 12.23
CA GLU A 46 -16.21 8.26 12.20
C GLU A 46 -16.32 8.98 10.84
N ILE A 47 -15.19 9.40 10.27
CA ILE A 47 -15.16 10.02 8.94
C ILE A 47 -15.53 9.02 7.85
N VAL A 48 -15.07 7.77 7.95
CA VAL A 48 -15.38 6.72 6.98
C VAL A 48 -16.87 6.38 6.99
N ASP A 49 -17.51 6.33 8.16
CA ASP A 49 -18.97 6.17 8.26
C ASP A 49 -19.71 7.33 7.58
N TYR A 50 -19.19 8.55 7.74
CA TYR A 50 -19.76 9.73 7.09
C TYR A 50 -19.59 9.69 5.57
N LEU A 51 -18.40 9.31 5.07
CA LEU A 51 -18.14 9.10 3.64
C LEU A 51 -19.09 8.04 3.06
N LEU A 52 -19.29 6.93 3.77
CA LEU A 52 -20.19 5.86 3.33
C LEU A 52 -21.65 6.34 3.22
N ALA A 53 -22.11 7.18 4.15
CA ALA A 53 -23.43 7.79 4.06
C ALA A 53 -23.54 8.68 2.81
N LYS A 54 -22.53 9.52 2.54
CA LYS A 54 -22.49 10.37 1.34
C LYS A 54 -22.43 9.56 0.03
N GLN A 55 -21.69 8.46 -0.02
CA GLN A 55 -21.70 7.55 -1.17
C GLN A 55 -23.11 7.00 -1.45
N LYS A 56 -23.85 6.62 -0.39
CA LYS A 56 -25.23 6.12 -0.52
C LYS A 56 -26.21 7.20 -0.98
N GLU A 57 -26.05 8.43 -0.49
CA GLU A 57 -26.91 9.56 -0.87
C GLU A 57 -26.71 9.99 -2.32
N THR A 58 -25.47 9.92 -2.81
CA THR A 58 -25.06 10.58 -4.07
C THR A 58 -24.76 9.61 -5.21
N GLY A 59 -24.51 8.34 -4.91
CA GLY A 59 -24.05 7.33 -5.87
C GLY A 59 -22.59 7.44 -6.28
N VAL A 60 -21.86 8.47 -5.82
CA VAL A 60 -20.42 8.63 -6.05
C VAL A 60 -19.65 7.50 -5.35
N LYS A 61 -18.63 6.94 -6.02
CA LYS A 61 -17.88 5.76 -5.56
C LYS A 61 -16.44 6.08 -5.20
N LEU A 62 -15.84 5.24 -4.35
CA LEU A 62 -14.42 5.35 -4.04
C LEU A 62 -13.60 4.65 -5.13
N LEU A 63 -12.70 5.36 -5.79
CA LEU A 63 -11.77 4.74 -6.74
C LEU A 63 -10.56 4.14 -6.01
N TRP A 64 -9.99 4.89 -5.08
CA TRP A 64 -8.93 4.37 -4.20
C TRP A 64 -8.76 5.17 -2.92
N ALA A 65 -8.34 4.46 -1.87
CA ALA A 65 -7.76 5.05 -0.67
C ALA A 65 -6.26 4.70 -0.57
N THR A 66 -5.52 5.54 0.15
CA THR A 66 -4.08 5.38 0.39
C THR A 66 -3.70 5.95 1.76
N GLN A 67 -2.53 5.57 2.23
CA GLN A 67 -1.91 6.04 3.47
C GLN A 67 -0.99 7.24 3.19
N ASN A 68 -1.14 8.31 3.95
CA ASN A 68 -0.16 9.39 3.97
C ASN A 68 1.01 9.02 4.91
N LEU A 69 2.04 8.41 4.33
CA LEU A 69 3.29 8.04 5.01
C LEU A 69 4.42 9.03 4.73
N PHE A 70 4.10 10.32 4.63
CA PHE A 70 5.10 11.31 4.19
C PHE A 70 4.98 12.70 4.83
N SER A 71 3.79 13.11 5.26
CA SER A 71 3.58 14.44 5.85
C SER A 71 4.03 14.52 7.31
N HIS A 72 3.73 13.51 8.12
CA HIS A 72 4.08 13.55 9.55
C HIS A 72 5.61 13.45 9.76
N PRO A 73 6.22 14.23 10.69
CA PRO A 73 7.67 14.21 10.94
C PRO A 73 8.27 12.82 11.21
N ARG A 74 7.49 11.90 11.78
CA ARG A 74 7.89 10.49 11.98
C ARG A 74 8.42 9.83 10.70
N TYR A 75 7.88 10.22 9.54
CA TYR A 75 8.25 9.68 8.24
C TYR A 75 9.41 10.40 7.55
N MET A 76 10.12 11.29 8.25
CA MET A 76 11.24 12.05 7.65
C MET A 76 12.31 11.15 7.00
N ASN A 77 12.49 9.92 7.52
CA ASN A 77 13.46 8.94 7.02
C ASN A 77 12.79 7.75 6.29
N GLY A 78 11.56 7.89 5.81
CA GLY A 78 10.83 6.83 5.11
C GLY A 78 9.63 6.30 5.89
N GLY A 79 8.79 5.51 5.20
CA GLY A 79 7.66 4.78 5.80
C GLY A 79 8.04 3.32 5.96
N SER A 80 7.93 2.56 4.87
CA SER A 80 8.36 1.18 4.76
C SER A 80 9.87 1.01 4.58
N THR A 81 10.58 2.05 4.13
CA THR A 81 12.06 2.04 4.06
C THR A 81 12.71 2.65 5.31
N ASN A 82 11.94 2.98 6.35
CA ASN A 82 12.51 3.67 7.51
C ASN A 82 13.55 2.79 8.25
N PRO A 83 14.73 3.33 8.62
CA PRO A 83 15.71 2.59 9.42
C PRO A 83 15.24 2.30 10.86
N ASP A 84 14.25 3.05 11.37
CA ASP A 84 13.61 2.80 12.67
C ASP A 84 12.42 1.83 12.53
N ALA A 85 12.55 0.67 13.18
CA ALA A 85 11.54 -0.38 13.20
C ALA A 85 10.20 0.07 13.81
N THR A 86 10.20 1.04 14.73
CA THR A 86 8.95 1.55 15.32
C THR A 86 8.16 2.37 14.31
N THR A 87 8.83 3.17 13.49
CA THR A 87 8.20 3.91 12.39
C THR A 87 7.70 2.97 11.30
N PHE A 88 8.48 1.93 10.96
CA PHE A 88 8.05 0.87 10.05
C PHE A 88 6.76 0.17 10.55
N ALA A 89 6.71 -0.16 11.84
CA ALA A 89 5.54 -0.78 12.45
C ALA A 89 4.31 0.16 12.42
N TYR A 90 4.50 1.47 12.66
CA TYR A 90 3.43 2.46 12.55
C TYR A 90 2.92 2.57 11.10
N ALA A 91 3.82 2.58 10.11
CA ALA A 91 3.46 2.58 8.70
C ALA A 91 2.63 1.35 8.32
N CYS A 92 3.01 0.16 8.82
CA CYS A 92 2.24 -1.07 8.66
C CYS A 92 0.83 -0.94 9.27
N ALA A 93 0.72 -0.33 10.45
CA ALA A 93 -0.55 -0.13 11.12
C ALA A 93 -1.49 0.83 10.36
N GLN A 94 -0.95 1.92 9.80
CA GLN A 94 -1.73 2.81 8.92
C GLN A 94 -2.15 2.10 7.63
N ALA A 95 -1.24 1.36 6.98
CA ALA A 95 -1.58 0.62 5.76
C ALA A 95 -2.66 -0.44 6.01
N LYS A 96 -2.58 -1.16 7.14
CA LYS A 96 -3.63 -2.08 7.61
C LYS A 96 -4.98 -1.37 7.70
N LYS A 97 -5.02 -0.20 8.34
CA LYS A 97 -6.27 0.57 8.50
C LYS A 97 -6.82 1.05 7.16
N VAL A 98 -5.96 1.51 6.25
CA VAL A 98 -6.37 1.93 4.90
C VAL A 98 -6.99 0.77 4.10
N ILE A 99 -6.42 -0.44 4.19
CA ILE A 99 -6.99 -1.64 3.55
C ILE A 99 -8.42 -1.91 4.07
N GLU A 100 -8.64 -1.79 5.38
CA GLU A 100 -9.96 -2.01 6.01
C GLU A 100 -10.99 -0.99 5.56
N ILE A 101 -10.65 0.30 5.61
CA ILE A 101 -11.60 1.36 5.24
C ILE A 101 -11.87 1.38 3.74
N ASN A 102 -10.87 1.04 2.91
CA ASN A 102 -11.06 0.92 1.47
C ASN A 102 -12.06 -0.19 1.16
N HIS A 103 -11.93 -1.35 1.82
CA HIS A 103 -12.90 -2.43 1.69
C HIS A 103 -14.30 -2.01 2.15
N LYS A 104 -14.40 -1.34 3.32
CA LYS A 104 -15.68 -0.84 3.86
C LYS A 104 -16.40 0.15 2.92
N LEU A 105 -15.66 0.99 2.21
CA LEU A 105 -16.18 1.98 1.27
C LEU A 105 -16.38 1.44 -0.16
N GLY A 106 -16.13 0.15 -0.39
CA GLY A 106 -16.21 -0.47 -1.72
C GLY A 106 -15.20 0.11 -2.71
N GLY A 107 -14.02 0.52 -2.23
CA GLY A 107 -12.99 1.14 -3.05
C GLY A 107 -12.37 0.16 -4.02
N GLU A 108 -12.21 0.57 -5.28
CA GLU A 108 -11.65 -0.31 -6.31
C GLU A 108 -10.19 -0.66 -5.98
N ASN A 109 -9.33 0.33 -5.74
CA ASN A 109 -7.88 0.10 -5.57
C ASN A 109 -7.37 0.58 -4.21
N VAL A 110 -6.27 -0.04 -3.75
CA VAL A 110 -5.44 0.51 -2.66
C VAL A 110 -4.12 0.95 -3.26
N VAL A 111 -3.79 2.23 -3.11
CA VAL A 111 -2.59 2.82 -3.71
C VAL A 111 -1.48 2.92 -2.67
N TYR A 112 -0.23 2.77 -3.13
CA TYR A 112 0.96 2.99 -2.32
C TYR A 112 1.83 4.05 -2.95
N TRP A 113 1.81 5.26 -2.39
CA TRP A 113 2.67 6.33 -2.86
C TRP A 113 3.93 6.45 -2.02
N GLY A 114 5.09 6.29 -2.67
CA GLY A 114 6.41 6.32 -2.04
C GLY A 114 6.90 7.74 -1.80
N GLY A 115 6.17 8.54 -1.02
CA GLY A 115 6.50 9.96 -0.81
C GLY A 115 7.83 10.20 -0.08
N ARG A 116 8.21 9.28 0.80
CA ARG A 116 9.49 9.28 1.56
C ARG A 116 10.31 8.01 1.37
N GLU A 117 9.86 7.11 0.50
CA GLU A 117 10.53 5.83 0.29
C GLU A 117 11.73 6.06 -0.64
N GLY A 118 12.90 6.21 -0.04
CA GLY A 118 14.14 6.64 -0.67
C GLY A 118 15.12 7.23 0.34
N TYR A 119 16.23 7.77 -0.15
CA TYR A 119 17.30 8.33 0.67
C TYR A 119 17.65 9.77 0.31
N GLN A 120 18.09 10.57 1.27
CA GLN A 120 18.66 11.89 0.95
C GLN A 120 20.13 11.80 0.55
N SER A 121 20.86 10.81 1.06
CA SER A 121 22.28 10.61 0.77
C SER A 121 22.59 9.11 0.75
N VAL A 122 23.45 8.66 -0.16
CA VAL A 122 23.89 7.26 -0.19
C VAL A 122 24.80 6.93 0.99
N LEU A 123 25.45 7.93 1.60
CA LEU A 123 26.43 7.73 2.66
C LEU A 123 25.84 7.12 3.94
N ASN A 124 24.55 7.31 4.18
CA ASN A 124 23.85 6.83 5.37
C ASN A 124 22.69 5.89 5.03
N THR A 125 22.71 5.29 3.84
CA THR A 125 21.61 4.46 3.34
C THR A 125 22.10 3.08 2.94
N ASP A 126 21.51 2.06 3.55
CA ASP A 126 21.60 0.69 3.08
C ASP A 126 20.45 0.40 2.11
N VAL A 127 20.67 0.74 0.84
CA VAL A 127 19.68 0.61 -0.26
C VAL A 127 19.11 -0.81 -0.34
N LYS A 128 19.97 -1.82 -0.16
CA LYS A 128 19.54 -3.21 -0.24
C LYS A 128 18.57 -3.54 0.89
N ARG A 129 18.93 -3.17 2.13
CA ARG A 129 18.07 -3.41 3.29
C ARG A 129 16.74 -2.67 3.19
N GLU A 130 16.76 -1.42 2.75
CA GLU A 130 15.53 -0.63 2.55
C GLU A 130 14.59 -1.27 1.53
N MET A 131 15.13 -1.80 0.42
CA MET A 131 14.35 -2.55 -0.57
C MET A 131 13.82 -3.88 -0.04
N ASP A 132 14.61 -4.60 0.76
CA ASP A 132 14.17 -5.83 1.41
C ASP A 132 13.01 -5.55 2.38
N HIS A 133 13.06 -4.45 3.15
CA HIS A 133 11.98 -4.00 4.03
C HIS A 133 10.72 -3.59 3.26
N MET A 134 10.86 -2.78 2.20
CA MET A 134 9.72 -2.36 1.37
C MET A 134 9.05 -3.57 0.68
N GLY A 135 9.84 -4.53 0.21
CA GLY A 135 9.34 -5.80 -0.31
C GLY A 135 8.57 -6.60 0.73
N ALA A 136 9.03 -6.64 1.99
CA ALA A 136 8.31 -7.28 3.09
C ALA A 136 7.00 -6.55 3.42
N PHE A 137 7.02 -5.21 3.45
CA PHE A 137 5.84 -4.36 3.66
C PHE A 137 4.73 -4.66 2.64
N PHE A 138 5.06 -4.70 1.34
CA PHE A 138 4.08 -5.02 0.31
C PHE A 138 3.53 -6.43 0.40
N LYS A 139 4.36 -7.43 0.77
CA LYS A 139 3.89 -8.79 1.03
C LYS A 139 2.87 -8.83 2.17
N MET A 140 3.19 -8.17 3.30
CA MET A 140 2.27 -8.09 4.45
C MET A 140 0.95 -7.40 4.08
N CYS A 141 1.01 -6.30 3.32
CA CYS A 141 -0.18 -5.60 2.84
C CYS A 141 -1.04 -6.49 1.93
N ARG A 142 -0.43 -7.18 0.96
CA ARG A 142 -1.11 -8.12 0.08
C ARG A 142 -1.78 -9.25 0.87
N ASP A 143 -1.06 -9.85 1.80
CA ASP A 143 -1.54 -10.99 2.58
C ASP A 143 -2.71 -10.55 3.49
N TYR A 144 -2.60 -9.37 4.11
CA TYR A 144 -3.68 -8.80 4.92
C TYR A 144 -4.91 -8.45 4.08
N ARG A 145 -4.72 -7.83 2.91
CA ARG A 145 -5.81 -7.53 1.98
C ARG A 145 -6.55 -8.80 1.55
N ASN A 146 -5.83 -9.86 1.23
CA ASN A 146 -6.46 -11.15 0.88
C ASN A 146 -7.28 -11.71 2.05
N LYS A 147 -6.78 -11.58 3.29
CA LYS A 147 -7.52 -11.95 4.50
C LYS A 147 -8.80 -11.13 4.69
N VAL A 148 -8.75 -9.81 4.47
CA VAL A 148 -9.93 -8.93 4.61
C VAL A 148 -10.99 -9.23 3.54
N ARG A 149 -10.57 -9.54 2.31
CA ARG A 149 -11.50 -9.86 1.20
C ARG A 149 -12.28 -11.17 1.43
N GLY A 150 -11.66 -12.17 2.04
CA GLY A 150 -12.24 -13.53 2.12
C GLY A 150 -12.27 -14.26 0.76
N ASP A 151 -12.75 -15.50 0.77
CA ASP A 151 -12.73 -16.41 -0.39
C ASP A 151 -13.92 -16.25 -1.36
N GLY A 152 -14.97 -15.50 -0.97
CA GLY A 152 -16.25 -15.43 -1.68
C GLY A 152 -16.58 -14.13 -2.41
N ASP A 153 -15.73 -13.10 -2.30
CA ASP A 153 -16.00 -11.78 -2.87
C ASP A 153 -15.52 -11.71 -4.33
N VAL A 154 -16.48 -11.68 -5.27
CA VAL A 154 -16.26 -11.73 -6.73
C VAL A 154 -16.04 -10.32 -7.32
N LEU A 155 -16.08 -9.27 -6.50
CA LEU A 155 -15.91 -7.89 -6.98
C LEU A 155 -14.45 -7.59 -7.35
N SER A 156 -14.32 -7.06 -8.55
CA SER A 156 -13.10 -6.86 -9.31
C SER A 156 -12.17 -5.78 -8.72
N PHE A 157 -10.91 -6.17 -8.52
CA PHE A 157 -9.70 -5.35 -8.73
C PHE A 157 -9.25 -4.32 -7.69
N SER A 158 -8.72 -4.80 -6.56
CA SER A 158 -7.68 -4.05 -5.83
C SER A 158 -6.32 -4.23 -6.50
N ARG A 159 -6.07 -3.48 -7.58
CA ARG A 159 -4.75 -3.39 -8.20
C ARG A 159 -3.88 -2.57 -7.25
N THR A 160 -2.93 -3.22 -6.58
CA THR A 160 -1.91 -2.54 -5.80
C THR A 160 -1.04 -1.75 -6.78
N LEU A 161 -1.30 -0.45 -6.90
CA LEU A 161 -0.47 0.45 -7.67
C LEU A 161 0.50 1.13 -6.71
N ALA A 162 1.78 0.78 -6.85
CA ALA A 162 2.83 1.53 -6.19
C ALA A 162 3.32 2.62 -7.15
N LEU A 163 3.32 3.87 -6.70
CA LEU A 163 3.88 5.00 -7.43
C LEU A 163 5.03 5.55 -6.59
N THR A 164 6.27 5.25 -6.98
CA THR A 164 7.47 5.81 -6.35
C THR A 164 7.78 7.16 -6.94
N SER A 165 8.09 8.15 -6.11
CA SER A 165 8.53 9.47 -6.57
C SER A 165 9.78 9.36 -7.46
N PRO A 166 9.89 10.13 -8.55
CA PRO A 166 11.07 10.14 -9.42
C PRO A 166 12.32 10.73 -8.76
N LEU A 167 12.23 11.23 -7.52
CA LEU A 167 13.38 11.82 -6.86
C LEU A 167 14.46 10.78 -6.50
N LEU A 168 14.13 9.48 -6.33
CA LEU A 168 15.09 8.47 -5.89
C LEU A 168 14.88 7.11 -6.59
N SER A 169 15.99 6.58 -7.11
CA SER A 169 16.14 5.48 -8.08
C SER A 169 15.52 4.13 -7.68
N TYR A 170 14.19 3.97 -7.75
CA TYR A 170 13.51 2.66 -7.64
C TYR A 170 12.53 2.35 -8.78
N SER A 171 12.64 3.05 -9.91
CA SER A 171 11.76 2.85 -11.08
C SER A 171 11.73 1.41 -11.61
N ASN A 172 12.76 0.60 -11.40
CA ASN A 172 12.85 -0.76 -11.94
C ASN A 172 12.26 -1.87 -11.03
N PHE A 173 11.88 -1.57 -9.78
CA PHE A 173 11.49 -2.60 -8.81
C PHE A 173 10.02 -3.02 -8.93
N LEU A 174 9.12 -2.08 -9.25
CA LEU A 174 7.68 -2.31 -9.22
C LEU A 174 7.16 -3.11 -10.43
N ASP A 175 7.83 -3.03 -11.58
CA ASP A 175 7.52 -3.85 -12.76
C ASP A 175 7.62 -5.36 -12.47
N ARG A 176 8.48 -5.75 -11.51
CA ARG A 176 8.61 -7.15 -11.07
C ARG A 176 7.48 -7.62 -10.15
N PHE A 177 6.78 -6.72 -9.46
CA PHE A 177 5.65 -7.08 -8.60
C PHE A 177 4.33 -7.17 -9.34
N ALA A 178 4.18 -6.44 -10.45
CA ALA A 178 3.00 -6.50 -11.31
C ALA A 178 2.98 -7.74 -12.22
N SER A 179 4.11 -8.43 -12.35
CA SER A 179 4.26 -9.61 -13.22
C SER A 179 3.97 -10.91 -12.45
N PRO A 180 3.28 -11.90 -13.04
CA PRO A 180 3.15 -13.22 -12.45
C PRO A 180 4.55 -13.84 -12.20
N PRO A 181 4.70 -14.70 -11.18
CA PRO A 181 5.98 -15.34 -10.90
C PRO A 181 6.44 -16.11 -12.15
N PRO A 182 7.75 -16.12 -12.46
CA PRO A 182 8.26 -16.92 -13.56
C PRO A 182 7.90 -18.39 -13.32
N PRO A 183 7.60 -19.16 -14.38
CA PRO A 183 7.34 -20.59 -14.24
C PRO A 183 8.54 -21.27 -13.55
N PRO A 184 8.29 -22.31 -12.74
CA PRO A 184 9.38 -23.06 -12.12
C PRO A 184 10.35 -23.55 -13.20
N PRO A 185 11.66 -23.59 -12.91
CA PRO A 185 12.63 -24.11 -13.85
C PRO A 185 12.24 -25.55 -14.22
N PRO A 186 12.39 -25.96 -15.50
CA PRO A 186 12.08 -27.31 -15.90
C PRO A 186 12.87 -28.28 -15.01
N LEU A 187 12.16 -29.26 -14.45
CA LEU A 187 12.78 -30.35 -13.71
C LEU A 187 13.82 -30.99 -14.65
N LEU A 188 15.09 -30.81 -14.33
CA LEU A 188 16.17 -31.50 -15.03
C LEU A 188 15.89 -32.99 -14.96
N ASP A 189 15.57 -33.59 -16.11
CA ASP A 189 15.35 -35.03 -16.22
C ASP A 189 16.61 -35.73 -15.70
N ARG A 190 16.45 -36.47 -14.60
CA ARG A 190 17.49 -37.31 -14.00
C ARG A 190 17.72 -38.52 -14.90
N LYS A 191 18.21 -38.31 -16.11
CA LYS A 191 18.60 -39.38 -17.04
C LYS A 191 19.86 -39.00 -17.82
N HIS A 192 20.96 -38.80 -17.11
CA HIS A 192 22.30 -39.18 -17.56
C HIS A 192 23.28 -39.14 -16.38
N ARG A 193 23.23 -40.18 -15.56
CA ARG A 193 24.36 -40.54 -14.68
C ARG A 193 25.11 -41.67 -15.38
N SER A 194 25.93 -41.32 -16.36
CA SER A 194 26.87 -42.26 -17.00
C SER A 194 28.19 -42.28 -16.21
N THR A 195 28.37 -43.37 -15.46
CA THR A 195 29.62 -44.09 -15.13
C THR A 195 30.87 -43.32 -14.65
N PRO A 196 31.48 -43.70 -13.50
CA PRO A 196 32.76 -43.15 -13.07
C PRO A 196 33.93 -43.78 -13.85
N HIS A 197 34.76 -42.94 -14.47
CA HIS A 197 36.05 -43.36 -15.02
C HIS A 197 37.00 -43.73 -13.87
N ARG A 198 37.42 -44.99 -13.85
CA ARG A 198 38.48 -45.55 -13.01
C ARG A 198 39.82 -44.97 -13.47
N ALA A 199 40.46 -44.16 -12.63
CA ALA A 199 41.83 -43.72 -12.84
C ALA A 199 42.79 -44.91 -12.68
N GLN A 200 43.61 -45.18 -13.69
CA GLN A 200 44.85 -45.93 -13.55
C GLN A 200 45.98 -44.90 -13.50
N ALA A 201 46.72 -44.89 -12.39
CA ALA A 201 48.01 -44.22 -12.28
C ALA A 201 49.13 -45.27 -12.44
N PRO A 202 50.30 -44.91 -13.00
CA PRO A 202 51.49 -45.75 -13.00
C PRO A 202 52.11 -45.88 -11.61
#